data_AF-A0A7V2EVQ2-F1
#
_entry.id   AF-A0A7V2EVQ2-F1
#
_cell.length_a   1.000
_cell.length_b   1.000
_cell.length_c   1.000
_cell.angle_alpha   90.00
_cell.angle_beta   90.00
_cell.angle_gamma   90.00
#
_symmetry.space_group_name_H-M   'P 1'
#
loop_
_entity.id
_entity.type
_entity.pdbx_description
1 polymer ?
#
loop_
_entity_poly.entity_id
_entity_poly.type
_entity_poly.pdbx_seq_one_letter_code
_entity_poly.pdbx_strand_id
1 'polypeptide(L)' 'MQTIFVQVKCELGKAYEVADAAILNIEEVSEVHSISGDYDLLMKCYLPA' A
#
# COMPACT_ATOMS: atom_id res chain seq x y z
N MET A 1 -16.62 5.30 7.80
CA MET A 1 -15.19 5.05 7.54
C MET A 1 -15.03 3.58 7.23
N GLN A 2 -14.71 3.26 5.97
CA GLN A 2 -14.63 1.90 5.47
C GLN A 2 -13.16 1.48 5.36
N THR A 3 -12.80 0.32 5.91
CA THR A 3 -11.43 -0.20 5.84
C THR A 3 -11.30 -1.13 4.64
N ILE A 4 -10.31 -0.89 3.79
CA ILE A 4 -9.97 -1.77 2.68
C ILE A 4 -8.50 -2.19 2.75
N PHE A 5 -8.21 -3.34 2.12
CA PHE A 5 -6.86 -3.84 1.93
C PHE A 5 -6.57 -3.93 0.43
N VAL A 6 -5.49 -3.30 0.00
CA VAL A 6 -5.06 -3.26 -1.39
C VAL A 6 -3.76 -4.04 -1.53
N GLN A 7 -3.75 -5.05 -2.39
CA GLN A 7 -2.53 -5.78 -2.76
C GLN A 7 -1.89 -5.09 -3.97
N VAL A 8 -0.63 -4.72 -3.86
CA VAL A 8 0.08 -3.95 -4.88
C VAL A 8 1.23 -4.77 -5.42
N LYS A 9 1.28 -4.89 -6.75
CA LYS A 9 2.38 -5.49 -7.47
C LYS A 9 3.26 -4.39 -8.02
N CYS A 10 4.55 -4.46 -7.73
CA CYS A 10 5.53 -3.45 -8.10
C CYS A 10 6.44 -3.94 -9.21
N GLU A 11 7.04 -3.00 -9.94
CA GLU A 11 8.17 -3.32 -10.80
C GLU A 11 9.40 -3.69 -9.95
N LEU A 12 10.32 -4.46 -10.54
CA LEU A 12 11.50 -4.98 -9.85
C LEU A 12 12.31 -3.83 -9.22
N GLY A 13 12.53 -3.90 -7.90
CA GLY A 13 13.29 -2.90 -7.15
C GLY A 13 12.52 -1.62 -6.80
N LYS A 14 11.24 -1.51 -7.16
CA LYS A 14 10.41 -0.32 -6.90
C LYS A 14 9.52 -0.41 -5.66
N ALA A 15 9.49 -1.55 -4.97
CA ALA A 15 8.59 -1.76 -3.83
C ALA A 15 8.73 -0.69 -2.73
N TYR A 16 9.96 -0.31 -2.37
CA TYR A 16 10.18 0.73 -1.35
C TYR A 16 9.77 2.13 -1.82
N GLU A 17 10.08 2.50 -3.07
CA GLU A 17 9.68 3.79 -3.65
C GLU A 17 8.15 3.91 -3.72
N VAL A 18 7.47 2.83 -4.08
CA VAL A 18 6.00 2.77 -4.09
C VAL A 18 5.42 2.84 -2.68
N ALA A 19 6.02 2.14 -1.71
CA ALA A 19 5.58 2.19 -0.31
C ALA A 19 5.72 3.60 0.27
N ASP A 20 6.87 4.25 0.06
CA ASP A 20 7.11 5.63 0.49
C ASP A 20 6.13 6.59 -0.19
N ALA A 21 5.93 6.46 -1.51
CA ALA A 21 4.98 7.28 -2.24
C ALA A 21 3.53 7.10 -1.75
N ALA A 22 3.14 5.87 -1.38
CA ALA A 22 1.81 5.60 -0.86
C ALA A 22 1.58 6.28 0.49
N ILE A 23 2.54 6.18 1.42
CA ILE A 23 2.42 6.80 2.76
C ILE A 23 2.48 8.33 2.66
N LEU A 24 3.33 8.89 1.80
CA LEU A 24 3.54 10.33 1.72
C LEU A 24 2.45 11.08 0.96
N ASN A 25 1.85 10.46 -0.05
CA ASN A 25 0.96 11.16 -0.99
C ASN A 25 -0.51 10.75 -0.87
N ILE A 26 -0.84 9.68 -0.15
CA ILE A 26 -2.22 9.17 -0.02
C ILE A 26 -2.60 9.21 1.46
N GLU A 27 -3.43 10.20 1.83
CA GLU A 27 -3.85 10.42 3.21
C GLU A 27 -4.65 9.22 3.76
N GLU A 28 -5.38 8.52 2.90
CA GLU A 28 -6.17 7.35 3.27
C GLU A 28 -5.32 6.13 3.64
N VAL A 29 -4.02 6.10 3.30
CA VAL A 29 -3.12 4.98 3.60
C VAL A 29 -2.66 5.08 5.05
N SER A 30 -3.05 4.09 5.86
CA SER A 30 -2.68 4.02 7.27
C SER A 30 -1.40 3.21 7.51
N GLU A 31 -1.24 2.10 6.77
CA GLU A 31 -0.15 1.16 6.97
C GLU A 31 0.21 0.51 5.63
N VAL A 32 1.51 0.26 5.42
CA VAL A 32 2.03 -0.47 4.27
C VAL A 32 2.96 -1.57 4.77
N HIS A 33 2.71 -2.80 4.33
CA HIS A 33 3.48 -3.98 4.70
C HIS A 33 4.13 -4.58 3.44
N SER A 34 5.43 -4.89 3.50
CA SER A 34 6.06 -5.73 2.47
C SER A 34 5.72 -7.18 2.75
N ILE A 35 5.19 -7.88 1.74
CA ILE A 35 4.71 -9.25 1.86
C ILE A 35 5.41 -10.15 0.83
N SER A 36 5.60 -11.41 1.18
CA SER A 36 6.05 -12.43 0.23
C SER A 36 4.83 -13.02 -0.50
N GLY A 37 4.95 -13.29 -1.80
CA GLY A 37 3.90 -13.92 -2.60
C GLY A 37 3.81 -13.37 -4.02
N ASP A 38 2.60 -13.36 -4.58
CA ASP A 38 2.33 -12.86 -5.94
C ASP A 38 2.36 -11.32 -6.05
N TYR A 39 2.23 -10.64 -4.90
CA TYR A 39 2.23 -9.20 -4.72
C TYR A 39 3.35 -8.81 -3.76
N ASP A 40 3.81 -7.57 -3.88
CA ASP A 40 4.99 -7.08 -3.16
C ASP A 40 4.59 -6.32 -1.88
N LEU A 41 3.44 -5.62 -1.91
CA LEU A 41 2.96 -4.80 -0.80
C LEU A 41 1.48 -5.07 -0.49
N LEU A 42 1.14 -4.94 0.79
CA LEU A 42 -0.23 -4.89 1.30
C LEU A 42 -0.46 -3.55 1.99
N MET A 43 -1.43 -2.78 1.49
CA MET A 43 -1.77 -1.46 2.01
C MET A 43 -3.12 -1.51 2.72
N LYS A 44 -3.18 -0.96 3.93
CA LYS A 44 -4.43 -0.79 4.69
C LYS A 44 -4.88 0.65 4.59
N CYS A 45 -6.07 0.86 4.04
CA CYS A 45 -6.61 2.20 3.79
C CYS A 45 -7.96 2.42 4.50
N TYR A 46 -8.20 3.65 4.91
CA TYR A 46 -9.48 4.11 5.47
C TYR A 46 -10.15 5.08 4.51
N LEU A 47 -11.26 4.66 3.92
CA LEU A 47 -12.04 5.51 3.02
C LEU A 47 -13.08 6.34 3.80
N PRO A 48 -13.25 7.63 3.49
CA PRO A 48 -14.43 8.39 3.89
C PRO A 48 -15.68 7.78 3.22
N ALA A 49 -16.83 7.92 3.89
CA ALA A 49 -18.09 7.34 3.43
C ALA A 49 -18.72 8.15 2.28
#